data_AF-A0A2P5MTT8-F1
#
_entry.id   AF-A0A2P5MTT8-F1
#
_cell.length_a   1.000
_cell.length_b   1.000
_cell.length_c   1.000
_cell.angle_alpha   90.00
_cell.angle_beta   90.00
_cell.angle_gamma   90.00
#
_symmetry.space_group_name_H-M   'P 1'
#
loop_
_entity.id
_entity.type
_entity.pdbx_description
1 polymer ?
#
loop_
_entity_poly.entity_id
_entity_poly.type
_entity_poly.pdbx_seq_one_letter_code
_entity_poly.pdbx_strand_id
1 'polypeptide(L)'
;MSILSSIKKRSTLDAAIKHVAQARKCDAGKAEQLYKSAYQGFASVIADNLMFSEALYHWGFALLHEARSKPTAEAIEIYEDAISKFSFCLLTSTNYLGAAIDGGVAFMELARISPDDGKASLYGLAEDFFEKACRIQKGSAAYNLACINALRGDEEACQQFLQQAKEYGSLPDEANIMQDDDMDNVKQAVWFNEFIAALRAEPEPVREKLVDAEINGEPSFKLKKTEDFDYYS
;
A
#
# COMPACT_ATOMS: atom_id res chain seq x y z
N MET A 1 9.49 17.11 24.81
CA MET A 1 8.16 16.51 25.03
C MET A 1 8.20 15.58 26.23
N SER A 2 7.10 15.42 26.94
CA SER A 2 7.00 14.51 28.10
C SER A 2 6.65 13.09 27.62
N ILE A 3 7.09 12.06 28.36
CA ILE A 3 6.71 10.66 28.09
C ILE A 3 5.18 10.51 28.05
N LEU A 4 4.45 11.20 28.93
CA LEU A 4 2.98 11.19 28.96
C LEU A 4 2.37 11.80 27.69
N SER A 5 2.98 12.85 27.12
CA SER A 5 2.48 13.44 25.86
C SER A 5 2.69 12.48 24.69
N SER A 6 3.84 11.81 24.63
CA SER A 6 4.13 10.85 23.55
C SER A 6 3.24 9.61 23.64
N ILE A 7 2.94 9.09 24.84
CA ILE A 7 1.99 7.98 25.03
C ILE A 7 0.58 8.39 24.54
N LYS A 8 0.13 9.59 24.87
CA LYS A 8 -1.18 10.10 24.41
C LYS A 8 -1.23 10.23 22.88
N LYS A 9 -0.14 10.70 22.25
CA LYS A 9 -0.04 10.80 20.79
C LYS A 9 -0.08 9.43 20.13
N ARG A 10 0.64 8.43 20.68
CA ARG A 10 0.57 7.05 20.21
C ARG A 10 -0.86 6.51 20.24
N SER A 11 -1.54 6.62 21.37
CA SER A 11 -2.93 6.16 21.51
C SER A 11 -3.88 6.86 20.52
N THR A 12 -3.64 8.14 20.24
CA THR A 12 -4.42 8.90 19.25
C THR A 12 -4.17 8.42 17.83
N LEU A 13 -2.91 8.11 17.49
CA LEU A 13 -2.54 7.53 16.20
C LEU A 13 -3.19 6.15 16.00
N ASP A 14 -3.08 5.28 17.00
CA ASP A 14 -3.65 3.93 16.94
C ASP A 14 -5.18 3.95 16.79
N ALA A 15 -5.86 4.88 17.48
CA ALA A 15 -7.30 5.09 17.33
C ALA A 15 -7.67 5.59 15.92
N ALA A 16 -6.89 6.50 15.34
CA ALA A 16 -7.10 6.97 13.97
C ALA A 16 -6.93 5.84 12.94
N ILE A 17 -5.86 5.04 13.06
CA ILE A 17 -5.63 3.86 12.22
C ILE A 17 -6.81 2.88 12.33
N LYS A 18 -7.34 2.65 13.54
CA LYS A 18 -8.51 1.81 13.75
C LYS A 18 -9.75 2.36 13.04
N HIS A 19 -9.99 3.67 13.08
CA HIS A 19 -11.09 4.28 12.34
C HIS A 19 -10.95 4.07 10.82
N VAL A 20 -9.75 4.16 10.25
CA VAL A 20 -9.51 3.86 8.84
C VAL A 20 -9.86 2.41 8.51
N ALA A 21 -9.41 1.46 9.34
CA ALA A 21 -9.72 0.04 9.15
C ALA A 21 -11.23 -0.24 9.23
N GLN A 22 -11.94 0.46 10.13
CA GLN A 22 -13.40 0.36 10.26
C GLN A 22 -14.13 1.01 9.07
N ALA A 23 -13.67 2.18 8.61
CA ALA A 23 -14.28 2.91 7.49
C ALA A 23 -14.33 2.04 6.22
N ARG A 24 -13.25 1.32 5.94
CA ARG A 24 -13.13 0.40 4.80
C ARG A 24 -14.09 -0.79 4.82
N LYS A 25 -14.74 -1.07 5.96
CA LYS A 25 -15.65 -2.20 6.17
C LYS A 25 -17.12 -1.77 6.37
N CYS A 26 -17.42 -0.47 6.41
CA CYS A 26 -18.76 0.05 6.71
C CYS A 26 -19.46 0.64 5.47
N ASP A 27 -20.75 0.96 5.61
CA ASP A 27 -21.49 1.74 4.61
C ASP A 27 -20.94 3.17 4.47
N ALA A 28 -21.25 3.83 3.35
CA ALA A 28 -20.68 5.12 2.97
C ALA A 28 -20.85 6.22 4.03
N GLY A 29 -22.04 6.30 4.66
CA GLY A 29 -22.32 7.35 5.64
C GLY A 29 -21.50 7.18 6.92
N LYS A 30 -21.38 5.94 7.41
CA LYS A 30 -20.52 5.63 8.56
C LYS A 30 -19.03 5.74 8.22
N ALA A 31 -18.63 5.35 7.00
CA ALA A 31 -17.26 5.44 6.53
C ALA A 31 -16.77 6.91 6.51
N GLU A 32 -17.58 7.84 6.02
CA GLU A 32 -17.23 9.26 5.96
C GLU A 32 -16.94 9.85 7.35
N GLN A 33 -17.77 9.53 8.35
CA GLN A 33 -17.55 9.99 9.73
C GLN A 33 -16.26 9.42 10.33
N LEU A 34 -15.96 8.15 10.04
CA LEU A 34 -14.74 7.48 10.50
C LEU A 34 -13.49 8.07 9.85
N TYR A 35 -13.49 8.32 8.54
CA TYR A 35 -12.39 9.00 7.85
C TYR A 35 -12.15 10.40 8.42
N LYS A 36 -13.20 11.20 8.59
CA LYS A 36 -13.08 12.53 9.20
C LYS A 36 -12.48 12.47 10.61
N SER A 37 -12.88 11.49 11.42
CA SER A 37 -12.30 11.29 12.75
C SER A 37 -10.83 10.86 12.68
N ALA A 38 -10.47 9.97 11.74
CA ALA A 38 -9.09 9.56 11.52
C ALA A 38 -8.20 10.77 11.13
N TYR A 39 -8.66 11.62 10.21
CA TYR A 39 -7.93 12.82 9.77
C TYR A 39 -7.66 13.79 10.91
N GLN A 40 -8.63 14.00 11.80
CA GLN A 40 -8.42 14.80 13.02
C GLN A 40 -7.35 14.18 13.93
N GLY A 41 -7.37 12.85 14.07
CA GLY A 41 -6.36 12.10 14.81
C GLY A 41 -4.96 12.30 14.22
N PHE A 42 -4.78 12.04 12.92
CA PHE A 42 -3.50 12.22 12.23
C PHE A 42 -2.99 13.67 12.30
N ALA A 43 -3.86 14.66 12.05
CA ALA A 43 -3.52 16.07 12.17
C ALA A 43 -3.03 16.43 13.57
N SER A 44 -3.64 15.85 14.61
CA SER A 44 -3.19 16.05 15.98
C SER A 44 -1.81 15.44 16.24
N VAL A 45 -1.47 14.32 15.59
CA VAL A 45 -0.20 13.59 15.78
C VAL A 45 0.94 14.24 15.00
N ILE A 46 0.66 14.83 13.84
CA ILE A 46 1.66 15.51 12.99
C ILE A 46 2.40 16.66 13.70
N ALA A 47 1.85 17.23 14.77
CA ALA A 47 2.57 18.19 15.59
C ALA A 47 3.73 17.56 16.43
N ASP A 48 3.86 16.23 16.43
CA ASP A 48 4.91 15.47 17.13
C ASP A 48 5.95 14.94 16.13
N ASN A 49 7.20 15.38 16.28
CA ASN A 49 8.29 14.99 15.37
C ASN A 49 8.56 13.48 15.32
N LEU A 50 8.28 12.71 16.39
CA LEU A 50 8.66 11.29 16.44
C LEU A 50 7.71 10.39 15.66
N MET A 51 6.44 10.75 15.57
CA MET A 51 5.39 9.97 14.88
C MET A 51 4.97 10.61 13.56
N PHE A 52 5.66 11.67 13.14
CA PHE A 52 5.32 12.49 11.99
C PHE A 52 5.18 11.66 10.70
N SER A 53 6.19 10.87 10.34
CA SER A 53 6.18 10.09 9.11
C SER A 53 5.15 8.95 9.14
N GLU A 54 4.96 8.29 10.28
CA GLU A 54 3.96 7.23 10.45
C GLU A 54 2.53 7.80 10.34
N ALA A 55 2.27 8.95 10.95
CA ALA A 55 0.99 9.64 10.83
C ALA A 55 0.71 10.12 9.39
N LEU A 56 1.71 10.66 8.70
CA LEU A 56 1.59 11.01 7.28
C LEU A 56 1.29 9.79 6.40
N TYR A 57 2.01 8.69 6.60
CA TYR A 57 1.78 7.45 5.86
C TYR A 57 0.34 6.97 6.02
N HIS A 58 -0.14 6.83 7.26
CA HIS A 58 -1.50 6.35 7.51
C HIS A 58 -2.58 7.32 7.07
N TRP A 59 -2.31 8.63 7.05
CA TRP A 59 -3.23 9.60 6.45
C TRP A 59 -3.30 9.42 4.94
N GLY A 60 -2.16 9.33 4.24
CA GLY A 60 -2.13 9.03 2.81
C GLY A 60 -2.87 7.74 2.46
N PHE A 61 -2.65 6.68 3.25
CA PHE A 61 -3.34 5.40 3.11
C PHE A 61 -4.86 5.50 3.28
N ALA A 62 -5.31 6.30 4.25
CA ALA A 62 -6.73 6.56 4.46
C ALA A 62 -7.38 7.29 3.27
N LEU A 63 -6.71 8.33 2.75
CA LEU A 63 -7.17 9.09 1.58
C LEU A 63 -7.23 8.21 0.32
N LEU A 64 -6.19 7.42 0.07
CA LEU A 64 -6.13 6.45 -1.03
C LEU A 64 -7.36 5.50 -1.01
N HIS A 65 -7.74 5.02 0.18
CA HIS A 65 -8.90 4.14 0.32
C HIS A 65 -10.25 4.88 0.29
N GLU A 66 -10.33 6.11 0.80
CA GLU A 66 -11.55 6.91 0.70
C GLU A 66 -11.88 7.23 -0.76
N ALA A 67 -10.89 7.69 -1.53
CA ALA A 67 -11.04 8.12 -2.92
C ALA A 67 -11.70 7.07 -3.82
N ARG A 68 -11.40 5.78 -3.62
CA ARG A 68 -11.99 4.65 -4.38
C ARG A 68 -13.51 4.56 -4.31
N SER A 69 -14.12 5.16 -3.29
CA SER A 69 -15.57 5.16 -3.07
C SER A 69 -16.26 6.47 -3.47
N LYS A 70 -15.49 7.45 -3.98
CA LYS A 70 -15.97 8.81 -4.24
C LYS A 70 -16.25 9.03 -5.73
N PRO A 71 -17.11 10.00 -6.08
CA PRO A 71 -17.26 10.46 -7.46
C PRO A 71 -15.91 10.92 -8.03
N THR A 72 -15.68 10.71 -9.32
CA THR A 72 -14.39 11.01 -9.99
C THR A 72 -13.82 12.40 -9.67
N ALA A 73 -14.66 13.44 -9.70
CA ALA A 73 -14.21 14.81 -9.43
C ALA A 73 -13.66 14.97 -8.00
N GLU A 74 -14.29 14.35 -7.00
CA GLU A 74 -13.81 14.36 -5.61
C GLU A 74 -12.61 13.42 -5.43
N ALA A 75 -12.62 12.26 -6.10
CA ALA A 75 -11.56 11.26 -6.00
C ALA A 75 -10.20 11.81 -6.48
N ILE A 76 -10.19 12.63 -7.54
CA ILE A 76 -8.96 13.28 -8.04
C ILE A 76 -8.29 14.11 -6.93
N GLU A 77 -9.04 15.03 -6.30
CA GLU A 77 -8.50 15.88 -5.24
C GLU A 77 -8.01 15.07 -4.04
N ILE A 78 -8.72 13.99 -3.67
CA ILE A 78 -8.35 13.12 -2.57
C ILE A 78 -7.07 12.31 -2.90
N TYR A 79 -6.92 11.82 -4.13
CA TYR A 79 -5.69 11.15 -4.56
C TYR A 79 -4.49 12.09 -4.57
N GLU A 80 -4.65 13.33 -5.02
CA GLU A 80 -3.59 14.35 -4.97
C GLU A 80 -3.15 14.64 -3.52
N ASP A 81 -4.09 14.68 -2.57
CA ASP A 81 -3.74 14.83 -1.15
C ASP A 81 -3.04 13.57 -0.62
N ALA A 82 -3.49 12.37 -1.00
CA ALA A 82 -2.84 11.11 -0.63
C ALA A 82 -1.38 11.08 -1.09
N ILE A 83 -1.14 11.41 -2.37
CA ILE A 83 0.19 11.53 -2.99
C ILE A 83 1.05 12.54 -2.22
N SER A 84 0.47 13.68 -1.85
CA SER A 84 1.17 14.70 -1.06
C SER A 84 1.60 14.14 0.30
N LYS A 85 0.73 13.41 1.00
CA LYS A 85 1.07 12.78 2.29
C LYS A 85 2.19 11.74 2.16
N PHE A 86 2.14 10.87 1.15
CA PHE A 86 3.20 9.89 0.89
C PHE A 86 4.53 10.56 0.52
N SER A 87 4.48 11.61 -0.30
CA SER A 87 5.67 12.38 -0.69
C SER A 87 6.34 13.05 0.53
N PHE A 88 5.56 13.67 1.43
CA PHE A 88 6.10 14.23 2.67
C PHE A 88 6.60 13.16 3.64
N CYS A 89 5.96 11.99 3.68
CA CYS A 89 6.46 10.84 4.44
C CYS A 89 7.86 10.45 3.95
N LEU A 90 8.04 10.31 2.63
CA LEU A 90 9.33 9.96 2.02
C LEU A 90 10.39 11.07 2.11
N LEU A 91 9.98 12.34 2.18
CA LEU A 91 10.92 13.45 2.43
C LEU A 91 11.54 13.37 3.83
N THR A 92 10.76 12.93 4.81
CA THR A 92 11.18 12.86 6.23
C THR A 92 11.74 11.50 6.63
N SER A 93 11.27 10.44 6.00
CA SER A 93 11.70 9.05 6.18
C SER A 93 11.92 8.41 4.81
N THR A 94 13.10 8.61 4.24
CA THR A 94 13.43 8.25 2.84
C THR A 94 13.33 6.77 2.52
N ASN A 95 13.38 5.91 3.54
CA ASN A 95 13.28 4.44 3.42
C ASN A 95 11.92 3.89 3.88
N TYR A 96 10.86 4.70 3.89
CA TYR A 96 9.52 4.25 4.27
C TYR A 96 8.87 3.45 3.12
N LEU A 97 9.06 2.13 3.13
CA LEU A 97 8.64 1.24 2.05
C LEU A 97 7.15 1.39 1.68
N GLY A 98 6.26 1.39 2.69
CA GLY A 98 4.82 1.50 2.46
C GLY A 98 4.44 2.80 1.72
N ALA A 99 5.07 3.92 2.04
CA ALA A 99 4.81 5.20 1.38
C ALA A 99 5.32 5.22 -0.07
N ALA A 100 6.41 4.50 -0.36
CA ALA A 100 6.90 4.34 -1.72
C ALA A 100 5.95 3.48 -2.58
N ILE A 101 5.45 2.37 -2.04
CA ILE A 101 4.50 1.50 -2.76
C ILE A 101 3.15 2.19 -2.91
N ASP A 102 2.53 2.63 -1.81
CA ASP A 102 1.17 3.18 -1.83
C ASP A 102 1.11 4.54 -2.55
N GLY A 103 2.20 5.30 -2.55
CA GLY A 103 2.31 6.52 -3.37
C GLY A 103 2.31 6.22 -4.87
N GLY A 104 3.03 5.17 -5.31
CA GLY A 104 2.98 4.71 -6.70
C GLY A 104 1.59 4.21 -7.08
N VAL A 105 0.94 3.46 -6.19
CA VAL A 105 -0.45 3.02 -6.38
C VAL A 105 -1.40 4.21 -6.50
N ALA A 106 -1.26 5.23 -5.66
CA ALA A 106 -2.10 6.43 -5.73
C ALA A 106 -1.96 7.16 -7.07
N PHE A 107 -0.75 7.24 -7.64
CA PHE A 107 -0.55 7.77 -8.99
C PHE A 107 -1.21 6.91 -10.08
N MET A 108 -1.14 5.57 -9.98
CA MET A 108 -1.84 4.68 -10.91
C MET A 108 -3.36 4.84 -10.84
N GLU A 109 -3.93 4.91 -9.63
CA GLU A 109 -5.37 5.12 -9.42
C GLU A 109 -5.82 6.48 -9.96
N LEU A 110 -5.03 7.54 -9.74
CA LEU A 110 -5.28 8.85 -10.33
C LEU A 110 -5.23 8.80 -11.86
N ALA A 111 -4.27 8.08 -12.44
CA ALA A 111 -4.16 7.92 -13.89
C ALA A 111 -5.39 7.24 -14.49
N ARG A 112 -5.93 6.20 -13.85
CA ARG A 112 -7.14 5.49 -14.34
C ARG A 112 -8.35 6.41 -14.53
N ILE A 113 -8.50 7.39 -13.64
CA ILE A 113 -9.64 8.32 -13.65
C ILE A 113 -9.33 9.68 -14.29
N SER A 114 -8.10 9.87 -14.77
CA SER A 114 -7.65 11.09 -15.44
C SER A 114 -7.84 11.01 -16.97
N PRO A 115 -7.91 12.16 -17.65
CA PRO A 115 -7.87 12.21 -19.11
C PRO A 115 -6.59 11.54 -19.68
N ASP A 116 -6.69 11.01 -20.91
CA ASP A 116 -5.61 10.19 -21.50
C ASP A 116 -4.29 10.94 -21.71
N ASP A 117 -4.33 12.25 -21.96
CA ASP A 117 -3.15 13.09 -22.18
C ASP A 117 -2.28 13.23 -20.91
N GLY A 118 -2.88 13.10 -19.72
CA GLY A 118 -2.17 13.13 -18.43
C GLY A 118 -1.60 11.79 -17.98
N LYS A 119 -2.09 10.65 -18.52
CA LYS A 119 -1.77 9.31 -17.99
C LYS A 119 -0.30 8.96 -18.08
N ALA A 120 0.35 9.26 -19.21
CA ALA A 120 1.76 8.93 -19.41
C ALA A 120 2.67 9.57 -18.34
N SER A 121 2.42 10.83 -17.99
CA SER A 121 3.14 11.56 -16.94
C SER A 121 2.89 10.94 -15.57
N LEU A 122 1.64 10.60 -15.26
CA LEU A 122 1.29 9.95 -13.98
C LEU A 122 1.93 8.57 -13.84
N TYR A 123 2.00 7.78 -14.92
CA TYR A 123 2.74 6.51 -14.91
C TYR A 123 4.24 6.71 -14.67
N GLY A 124 4.85 7.77 -15.20
CA GLY A 124 6.24 8.13 -14.88
C GLY A 124 6.45 8.41 -13.40
N LEU A 125 5.54 9.16 -12.78
CA LEU A 125 5.59 9.44 -11.34
C LEU A 125 5.34 8.19 -10.49
N ALA A 126 4.44 7.31 -10.92
CA ALA A 126 4.21 6.02 -10.26
C ALA A 126 5.46 5.13 -10.31
N GLU A 127 6.12 5.06 -11.47
CA GLU A 127 7.37 4.34 -11.67
C GLU A 127 8.48 4.83 -10.75
N ASP A 128 8.69 6.15 -10.62
CA ASP A 128 9.68 6.73 -9.69
C ASP A 128 9.49 6.24 -8.24
N PHE A 129 8.22 6.14 -7.81
CA PHE A 129 7.82 5.65 -6.49
C PHE A 129 8.10 4.15 -6.34
N PHE A 130 7.74 3.34 -7.34
CA PHE A 130 7.99 1.89 -7.31
C PHE A 130 9.47 1.55 -7.43
N GLU A 131 10.25 2.27 -8.24
CA GLU A 131 11.70 2.13 -8.27
C GLU A 131 12.31 2.48 -6.91
N LYS A 132 11.82 3.52 -6.23
CA LYS A 132 12.25 3.84 -4.87
C LYS A 132 11.90 2.71 -3.90
N ALA A 133 10.72 2.11 -3.99
CA ALA A 133 10.37 0.92 -3.21
C ALA A 133 11.37 -0.22 -3.46
N CYS A 134 11.67 -0.52 -4.73
CA CYS A 134 12.66 -1.53 -5.11
C CYS A 134 14.10 -1.21 -4.67
N ARG A 135 14.47 0.07 -4.50
CA ARG A 135 15.75 0.48 -3.89
C ARG A 135 15.78 0.23 -2.37
N ILE A 136 14.63 0.34 -1.68
CA ILE A 136 14.49 0.07 -0.24
C ILE A 136 14.47 -1.44 0.00
N GLN A 137 13.65 -2.16 -0.76
CA GLN A 137 13.52 -3.62 -0.72
C GLN A 137 13.40 -4.15 -2.14
N LYS A 138 14.42 -4.87 -2.60
CA LYS A 138 14.47 -5.41 -3.97
C LYS A 138 13.22 -6.23 -4.30
N GLY A 139 12.60 -5.92 -5.43
CA GLY A 139 11.43 -6.61 -5.95
C GLY A 139 10.10 -6.26 -5.28
N SER A 140 10.07 -5.40 -4.25
CA SER A 140 8.85 -5.10 -3.48
C SER A 140 7.70 -4.49 -4.29
N ALA A 141 8.01 -3.87 -5.43
CA ALA A 141 7.04 -3.27 -6.36
C ALA A 141 7.24 -3.77 -7.80
N ALA A 142 7.90 -4.92 -7.99
CA ALA A 142 8.19 -5.44 -9.33
C ALA A 142 6.91 -5.74 -10.12
N TYR A 143 5.86 -6.26 -9.48
CA TYR A 143 4.58 -6.48 -10.15
C TYR A 143 3.95 -5.15 -10.62
N ASN A 144 3.99 -4.10 -9.79
CA ASN A 144 3.48 -2.79 -10.19
C ASN A 144 4.27 -2.17 -11.35
N LEU A 145 5.60 -2.36 -11.38
CA LEU A 145 6.44 -1.97 -12.52
C LEU A 145 6.08 -2.75 -13.78
N ALA A 146 5.73 -4.04 -13.65
CA ALA A 146 5.21 -4.81 -14.78
C ALA A 146 3.89 -4.26 -15.32
N CYS A 147 2.94 -3.88 -14.44
CA CYS A 147 1.68 -3.23 -14.81
C CYS A 147 1.92 -1.94 -15.60
N ILE A 148 2.81 -1.06 -15.12
CA ILE A 148 3.15 0.19 -15.83
C ILE A 148 3.70 -0.08 -17.23
N ASN A 149 4.58 -1.08 -17.37
CA ASN A 149 5.17 -1.42 -18.67
C ASN A 149 4.14 -2.06 -19.62
N ALA A 150 3.24 -2.91 -19.12
CA ALA A 150 2.11 -3.43 -19.89
C ALA A 150 1.19 -2.29 -20.40
N LEU A 151 0.86 -1.32 -19.54
CA LEU A 151 0.07 -0.14 -19.90
C LEU A 151 0.74 0.74 -20.97
N ARG A 152 2.07 0.77 -21.00
CA ARG A 152 2.88 1.50 -22.00
C ARG A 152 3.14 0.69 -23.27
N GLY A 153 2.81 -0.59 -23.30
CA GLY A 153 3.10 -1.51 -24.41
C GLY A 153 4.56 -1.95 -24.48
N ASP A 154 5.33 -1.80 -23.41
CA ASP A 154 6.70 -2.32 -23.31
C ASP A 154 6.65 -3.77 -22.80
N GLU A 155 6.44 -4.71 -23.73
CA GLU A 155 6.31 -6.13 -23.42
C GLU A 155 7.59 -6.72 -22.81
N GLU A 156 8.78 -6.29 -23.28
CA GLU A 156 10.05 -6.82 -22.79
C GLU A 156 10.26 -6.43 -21.33
N ALA A 157 10.08 -5.15 -20.98
CA ALA A 157 10.19 -4.69 -19.61
C ALA A 157 9.10 -5.32 -18.72
N CYS A 158 7.86 -5.44 -19.21
CA CYS A 158 6.78 -6.12 -18.49
C CYS A 158 7.16 -7.56 -18.12
N GLN A 159 7.64 -8.33 -19.09
CA GLN A 159 8.07 -9.71 -18.86
C GLN A 159 9.21 -9.81 -17.83
N GLN A 160 10.22 -8.94 -17.93
CA GLN A 160 11.33 -8.89 -16.98
C GLN A 160 10.85 -8.60 -15.55
N PHE A 161 9.94 -7.65 -15.38
CA PHE A 161 9.39 -7.30 -14.08
C PHE A 161 8.45 -8.37 -13.51
N LEU A 162 7.68 -9.08 -14.34
CA LEU A 162 6.91 -10.27 -13.90
C LEU A 162 7.82 -11.37 -13.37
N GLN A 163 8.94 -11.63 -14.05
CA GLN A 163 9.92 -12.61 -13.59
C GLN A 163 10.59 -12.17 -12.29
N GLN A 164 10.88 -10.87 -12.13
CA GLN A 164 11.40 -10.32 -10.88
C GLN A 164 10.36 -10.42 -9.75
N ALA A 165 9.09 -10.10 -10.02
CA ALA A 165 8.03 -10.23 -9.03
C ALA A 165 7.90 -11.67 -8.52
N LYS A 166 8.02 -12.65 -9.43
CA LYS A 166 8.08 -14.07 -9.08
C LYS A 166 9.30 -14.39 -8.19
N GLU A 167 10.49 -13.97 -8.61
CA GLU A 167 11.75 -14.24 -7.90
C GLU A 167 11.75 -13.69 -6.47
N TYR A 168 11.20 -12.49 -6.26
CA TYR A 168 11.20 -11.80 -4.97
C TYR A 168 9.90 -11.95 -4.16
N GLY A 169 8.96 -12.78 -4.65
CA GLY A 169 7.72 -13.09 -3.93
C GLY A 169 6.70 -11.96 -3.86
N SER A 170 6.78 -10.99 -4.77
CA SER A 170 5.78 -9.90 -4.91
C SER A 170 4.72 -10.20 -5.98
N LEU A 171 4.75 -11.38 -6.58
CA LEU A 171 3.81 -11.78 -7.61
C LEU A 171 2.46 -12.14 -6.97
N PRO A 172 1.33 -11.55 -7.43
CA PRO A 172 0.00 -12.00 -7.04
C PRO A 172 -0.28 -13.43 -7.50
N ASP A 173 -1.36 -14.03 -6.97
CA ASP A 173 -1.84 -15.29 -7.54
C ASP A 173 -2.33 -15.11 -8.98
N GLU A 174 -2.39 -16.23 -9.72
CA GLU A 174 -2.79 -16.24 -11.12
C GLU A 174 -4.15 -15.57 -11.36
N ALA A 175 -5.14 -15.83 -10.51
CA ALA A 175 -6.49 -15.30 -10.71
C ALA A 175 -6.47 -13.77 -10.65
N ASN A 176 -5.72 -13.20 -9.71
CA ASN A 176 -5.53 -11.76 -9.59
C ASN A 176 -4.78 -11.18 -10.79
N ILE A 177 -3.72 -11.85 -11.29
CA ILE A 177 -2.98 -11.39 -12.49
C ILE A 177 -3.91 -11.37 -13.72
N MET A 178 -4.71 -12.42 -13.91
CA MET A 178 -5.58 -12.55 -15.08
C MET A 178 -6.78 -11.57 -15.05
N GLN A 179 -7.19 -11.11 -13.86
CA GLN A 179 -8.24 -10.12 -13.67
C GLN A 179 -7.73 -8.68 -13.66
N ASP A 180 -6.41 -8.45 -13.63
CA ASP A 180 -5.82 -7.13 -13.62
C ASP A 180 -5.94 -6.47 -15.01
N ASP A 181 -6.70 -5.38 -15.09
CA ASP A 181 -6.91 -4.62 -16.32
C ASP A 181 -5.60 -4.02 -16.86
N ASP A 182 -4.60 -3.77 -15.99
CA ASP A 182 -3.30 -3.22 -16.43
C ASP A 182 -2.52 -4.20 -17.32
N MET A 183 -2.84 -5.50 -17.20
CA MET A 183 -2.22 -6.57 -17.96
C MET A 183 -2.93 -6.84 -19.28
N ASP A 184 -4.04 -6.17 -19.60
CA ASP A 184 -4.87 -6.48 -20.78
C ASP A 184 -4.08 -6.45 -22.09
N ASN A 185 -3.12 -5.53 -22.23
CA ASN A 185 -2.28 -5.41 -23.42
C ASN A 185 -1.39 -6.63 -23.66
N VAL A 186 -1.06 -7.39 -22.62
CA VAL A 186 -0.12 -8.54 -22.70
C VAL A 186 -0.81 -9.90 -22.58
N LYS A 187 -2.08 -9.96 -22.15
CA LYS A 187 -2.82 -11.23 -21.92
C LYS A 187 -2.88 -12.15 -23.13
N GLN A 188 -2.82 -11.62 -24.35
CA GLN A 188 -2.85 -12.42 -25.58
C GLN A 188 -1.45 -12.79 -26.10
N ALA A 189 -0.38 -12.25 -25.51
CA ALA A 189 0.98 -12.53 -25.93
C ALA A 189 1.35 -13.99 -25.61
N VAL A 190 2.11 -14.62 -26.51
CA VAL A 190 2.55 -16.02 -26.33
C VAL A 190 3.39 -16.16 -25.06
N TRP A 191 4.34 -15.24 -24.84
CA TRP A 191 5.23 -15.24 -23.68
C TRP A 191 4.46 -15.11 -22.36
N PHE A 192 3.36 -14.34 -22.33
CA PHE A 192 2.56 -14.14 -21.13
C PHE A 192 1.79 -15.41 -20.78
N ASN A 193 1.19 -16.04 -21.80
CA ASN A 193 0.51 -17.33 -21.63
C ASN A 193 1.49 -18.44 -21.18
N GLU A 194 2.71 -18.43 -21.71
CA GLU A 194 3.79 -19.34 -21.27
C GLU A 194 4.20 -19.07 -19.82
N PHE A 195 4.34 -17.79 -19.43
CA PHE A 195 4.63 -17.40 -18.04
C PHE A 195 3.56 -17.90 -17.07
N ILE A 196 2.27 -17.68 -17.38
CA ILE A 196 1.15 -18.17 -16.56
C ILE A 196 1.11 -19.70 -16.51
N ALA A 197 1.32 -20.38 -17.63
CA ALA A 197 1.38 -21.84 -17.66
C ALA A 197 2.53 -22.38 -16.79
N ALA A 198 3.68 -21.71 -16.77
CA ALA A 198 4.81 -22.07 -15.92
C ALA A 198 4.49 -21.92 -14.42
N LEU A 199 3.70 -20.90 -14.02
CA LEU A 199 3.25 -20.76 -12.63
C LEU A 199 2.38 -21.94 -12.17
N ARG A 200 1.51 -22.46 -13.04
CA ARG A 200 0.65 -23.63 -12.74
C ARG A 200 1.43 -24.93 -12.63
N ALA A 201 2.54 -25.04 -13.36
CA ALA A 201 3.37 -26.24 -13.40
C ALA A 201 4.31 -26.35 -12.19
N GLU A 202 4.56 -25.24 -11.49
CA GLU A 202 5.32 -25.25 -10.25
C GLU A 202 4.44 -25.84 -9.14
N PRO A 203 4.96 -26.81 -8.34
CA PRO A 203 4.23 -27.27 -7.17
C PRO A 203 3.99 -26.06 -6.28
N GLU A 204 2.76 -25.93 -5.75
CA GLU A 204 2.48 -24.83 -4.80
C GLU A 204 3.61 -24.82 -3.76
N PRO A 205 4.26 -23.65 -3.54
CA PRO A 205 5.23 -23.56 -2.49
C PRO A 205 4.55 -24.06 -1.22
N VAL A 206 5.15 -25.05 -0.56
CA VAL A 206 4.69 -25.49 0.75
C VAL A 206 4.71 -24.24 1.61
N ARG A 207 3.54 -23.63 1.80
CA ARG A 207 3.37 -22.62 2.83
C ARG A 207 3.50 -23.41 4.10
N GLU A 208 4.73 -23.51 4.62
CA GLU A 208 4.90 -23.73 6.04
C GLU A 208 4.07 -22.64 6.68
N LYS A 209 2.90 -23.03 7.21
CA LYS A 209 2.32 -22.26 8.30
C LYS A 209 3.49 -22.10 9.25
N LEU A 210 3.92 -20.87 9.47
CA LEU A 210 4.71 -20.56 10.63
C LEU A 210 3.89 -21.14 11.78
N VAL A 211 4.32 -22.32 12.25
CA VAL A 211 3.83 -22.86 13.51
C VAL A 211 4.14 -21.73 14.47
N ASP A 212 3.11 -21.25 15.17
CA ASP A 212 3.30 -20.31 16.27
C ASP A 212 4.42 -20.88 17.13
N ALA A 213 5.63 -20.36 16.94
CA ALA A 213 6.76 -20.77 17.73
C ALA A 213 6.42 -20.19 19.10
N GLU A 214 5.87 -21.04 19.97
CA GLU A 214 5.80 -20.75 21.39
C GLU A 214 7.24 -20.48 21.84
N ILE A 215 7.59 -19.19 21.86
CA ILE A 215 8.80 -18.72 22.51
C ILE A 215 8.54 -18.90 24.01
N ASN A 216 8.76 -20.12 24.51
CA ASN A 216 8.88 -20.43 25.92
C ASN A 216 10.19 -19.84 26.44
N GLY A 217 10.19 -18.53 26.59
CA GLY A 217 11.21 -17.77 27.28
C GLY A 217 10.52 -16.55 27.87
N GLU A 218 10.11 -16.64 29.14
CA GLU A 218 9.54 -15.52 29.87
C GLU A 218 10.47 -14.29 29.76
N PRO A 219 10.04 -13.18 29.14
CA PRO A 219 10.69 -11.90 29.38
C PRO A 219 10.29 -11.46 30.79
N SER A 220 11.26 -11.41 31.71
CA SER A 220 11.01 -10.92 33.07
C SER A 220 10.78 -9.40 33.06
N PHE A 221 9.58 -8.97 32.71
CA PHE A 221 9.10 -7.62 32.97
C PHE A 221 7.72 -7.71 33.65
N LYS A 222 7.73 -7.49 34.97
CA LYS A 222 6.50 -7.41 35.77
C LYS A 222 5.74 -6.14 35.40
N LEU A 223 4.77 -6.25 34.51
CA LEU A 223 3.69 -5.28 34.35
C LEU A 223 2.37 -6.00 34.59
N LYS A 224 1.55 -5.42 35.46
CA LYS A 224 0.23 -5.95 35.84
C LYS A 224 -0.69 -5.98 34.60
N LYS A 225 -1.29 -7.14 34.35
CA LYS A 225 -2.31 -7.39 33.33
C LYS A 225 -3.53 -6.48 33.53
N THR A 226 -4.00 -5.87 32.45
CA THR A 226 -5.43 -5.65 32.20
C THR A 226 -5.72 -5.85 30.71
N GLU A 227 -6.42 -6.96 30.47
CA GLU A 227 -7.33 -7.31 29.37
C GLU A 227 -6.77 -7.50 27.94
N ASP A 228 -7.04 -8.70 27.42
CA ASP A 228 -6.58 -9.30 26.18
C ASP A 228 -7.16 -8.59 24.95
N PHE A 229 -6.32 -8.30 23.95
CA PHE A 229 -6.74 -7.82 22.64
C PHE A 229 -6.16 -8.75 21.56
N ASP A 230 -7.06 -9.42 20.85
CA ASP A 230 -6.75 -10.28 19.71
C ASP A 230 -6.65 -9.44 18.43
N TYR A 231 -5.53 -9.55 17.71
CA TYR A 231 -5.10 -8.61 16.67
C TYR A 231 -5.63 -8.96 15.26
N TYR A 232 -6.49 -9.97 15.12
CA TYR A 232 -6.94 -10.49 13.82
C TYR A 232 -8.47 -10.56 13.63
N SER A 233 -9.22 -9.55 14.09
CA SER A 233 -10.66 -9.39 13.80
C SER A 233 -11.01 -8.04 13.15
#